data_AF-A0A839VI29-F1
#
_entry.id   AF-A0A839VI29-F1
#
_cell.length_a   1.000
_cell.length_b   1.000
_cell.length_c   1.000
_cell.angle_alpha   90.00
_cell.angle_beta   90.00
_cell.angle_gamma   90.00
#
_symmetry.space_group_name_H-M   'P 1'
#
loop_
_entity.id
_entity.type
_entity.pdbx_description
1 polymer ?
#
loop_
_entity_poly.entity_id
_entity_poly.type
_entity_poly.pdbx_seq_one_letter_code
_entity_poly.pdbx_strand_id
1 'polypeptide(L)'
;MNAEISAISKISDTQIVDISPKDSDVVSLDDRLRDVFSEKSVETQTEYLNIMAKVNDPDFLSTPGGLFELQVRLGEYKQEVELISALSRKAVATAETLLRA
;
A
#
# COMPACT_ATOMS: atom_id res chain seq x y z
N MET A 1 35.60 -13.90 -16.10
CA MET A 1 34.31 -14.61 -15.90
C MET A 1 33.46 -14.12 -14.72
N ASN A 2 33.97 -13.32 -13.77
CA ASN A 2 33.14 -12.85 -12.63
C ASN A 2 32.45 -11.49 -12.86
N ALA A 3 32.82 -10.74 -13.89
CA ALA A 3 32.23 -9.43 -14.19
C ALA A 3 30.87 -9.53 -14.90
N GLU A 4 30.65 -10.58 -15.69
CA GLU A 4 29.40 -10.78 -16.45
C GLU A 4 28.24 -11.21 -15.54
N ILE A 5 28.52 -12.02 -14.50
CA ILE A 5 27.49 -12.48 -13.54
C ILE A 5 26.98 -11.31 -12.69
N SER A 6 27.86 -10.36 -12.33
CA SER A 6 27.48 -9.17 -11.56
C SER A 6 26.63 -8.18 -12.36
N ALA A 7 26.68 -8.22 -13.69
CA ALA A 7 25.85 -7.38 -14.55
C ALA A 7 24.41 -7.91 -14.63
N ILE A 8 24.23 -9.24 -14.59
CA ILE A 8 22.91 -9.89 -14.65
C ILE A 8 22.12 -9.68 -13.36
N SER A 9 22.77 -9.70 -12.18
CA SER A 9 22.09 -9.46 -10.91
C SER A 9 21.55 -8.02 -10.78
N LYS A 10 22.19 -7.05 -11.44
CA LYS A 10 21.82 -5.64 -11.38
C LYS A 10 20.58 -5.31 -12.23
N ILE A 11 20.26 -6.15 -13.22
CA ILE A 11 19.06 -5.98 -14.06
C ILE A 11 17.79 -6.36 -13.27
N SER A 12 17.89 -7.30 -12.32
CA SER A 12 16.77 -7.74 -11.48
C SER A 12 16.24 -6.67 -10.50
N ASP A 13 17.05 -5.65 -10.19
CA ASP A 13 16.64 -4.49 -9.35
C ASP A 13 16.04 -3.33 -10.17
N THR A 14 15.81 -3.53 -11.47
CA THR A 14 15.22 -2.48 -12.32
C THR A 14 13.72 -2.39 -12.03
N GLN A 15 13.31 -1.36 -11.30
CA GLN A 15 11.90 -1.00 -11.18
C GLN A 15 11.44 -0.38 -12.50
N ILE A 16 10.66 -1.15 -13.27
CA ILE A 16 9.98 -0.64 -14.46
C ILE A 16 8.72 0.09 -13.98
N VAL A 17 8.71 1.41 -14.15
CA VAL A 17 7.55 2.27 -13.86
C VAL A 17 6.92 2.66 -15.19
N ASP A 18 5.64 2.35 -15.38
CA ASP A 18 4.87 2.79 -16.55
C ASP A 18 4.63 4.31 -16.47
N ILE A 19 5.08 5.03 -17.50
CA ILE A 19 4.96 6.50 -17.63
C ILE A 19 3.93 6.91 -18.68
N SER A 20 3.13 5.96 -19.18
CA SER A 20 2.11 6.25 -20.19
C SER A 20 1.12 7.28 -19.63
N PRO A 21 0.80 8.35 -20.39
CA PRO A 21 -0.24 9.30 -20.01
C PRO A 21 -1.54 8.52 -19.78
N LYS A 22 -2.11 8.59 -18.58
CA LYS A 22 -3.45 8.07 -18.33
C LYS A 22 -4.43 8.98 -19.06
N ASP A 23 -4.91 8.54 -20.22
CA ASP A 23 -6.04 9.19 -20.89
C ASP A 23 -7.20 9.27 -19.90
N SER A 24 -7.67 10.50 -19.65
CA SER A 24 -8.73 10.76 -18.69
C SER A 24 -10.08 10.45 -19.35
N ASP A 25 -10.41 9.17 -19.45
CA ASP A 25 -11.77 8.76 -19.76
C ASP A 25 -12.74 9.27 -18.68
N VAL A 26 -13.95 9.64 -19.11
CA VAL A 26 -15.02 10.01 -18.19
C VAL A 26 -15.49 8.74 -17.48
N VAL A 27 -14.86 8.40 -16.35
CA VAL A 27 -15.19 7.22 -15.55
C VAL A 27 -16.33 7.55 -14.58
N SER A 28 -17.32 6.65 -14.48
CA SER A 28 -18.39 6.74 -13.48
C SER A 28 -17.82 6.83 -12.07
N LEU A 29 -18.45 7.61 -11.19
CA LEU A 29 -18.07 7.66 -9.77
C LEU A 29 -18.16 6.28 -9.10
N ASP A 30 -19.13 5.45 -9.52
CA ASP A 30 -19.28 4.08 -9.01
C ASP A 30 -18.09 3.21 -9.40
N ASP A 31 -17.68 3.25 -10.67
CA ASP A 31 -16.49 2.54 -11.16
C ASP A 31 -15.22 3.01 -10.47
N ARG A 32 -15.05 4.33 -10.30
CA ARG A 32 -13.91 4.90 -9.58
C ARG A 32 -13.88 4.42 -8.12
N LEU A 33 -15.03 4.35 -7.45
CA LEU A 33 -15.11 3.86 -6.08
C LEU A 33 -14.80 2.36 -5.99
N ARG A 34 -15.36 1.55 -6.91
CA ARG A 34 -15.11 0.11 -7.03
C ARG A 34 -13.62 -0.19 -7.22
N ASP A 35 -13.00 0.51 -8.17
CA ASP A 35 -11.59 0.30 -8.52
C ASP A 35 -10.68 0.72 -7.36
N VAL A 36 -10.88 1.93 -6.78
CA VAL A 36 -10.08 2.40 -5.64
C VAL A 36 -10.25 1.51 -4.41
N PHE A 37 -11.48 1.05 -4.12
CA PHE A 37 -11.72 0.13 -3.00
C PHE A 37 -10.98 -1.21 -3.21
N SER A 38 -11.02 -1.75 -4.43
CA SER A 38 -10.38 -3.02 -4.75
C SER A 38 -8.85 -2.90 -4.66
N GLU A 39 -8.28 -1.85 -5.23
CA GLU A 39 -6.86 -1.51 -5.16
C GLU A 39 -6.42 -1.38 -3.71
N LYS A 40 -7.10 -0.53 -2.93
CA LYS A 40 -6.74 -0.28 -1.52
C LYS A 40 -6.88 -1.51 -0.64
N SER A 41 -7.86 -2.38 -0.91
CA SER A 41 -8.03 -3.64 -0.17
C SER A 41 -6.87 -4.60 -0.41
N VAL A 42 -6.42 -4.73 -1.66
CA VAL A 42 -5.27 -5.58 -2.01
C VAL A 42 -3.98 -5.00 -1.45
N GLU A 43 -3.76 -3.69 -1.58
CA GLU A 43 -2.59 -3.00 -1.01
C GLU A 43 -2.52 -3.18 0.50
N THR A 44 -3.62 -2.92 1.22
CA THR A 44 -3.70 -3.05 2.69
C THR A 44 -3.40 -4.48 3.13
N GLN A 45 -3.98 -5.48 2.45
CA GLN A 45 -3.76 -6.88 2.79
C GLN A 45 -2.32 -7.32 2.49
N THR A 46 -1.76 -6.88 1.37
CA THR A 46 -0.38 -7.18 0.99
C THR A 46 0.59 -6.58 2.00
N GLU A 47 0.35 -5.34 2.41
CA GLU A 47 1.17 -4.64 3.39
C GLU A 47 1.13 -5.33 4.76
N TYR A 48 -0.06 -5.73 5.22
CA TYR A 48 -0.20 -6.54 6.43
C TYR A 48 0.62 -7.82 6.36
N LEU A 49 0.56 -8.55 5.23
CA LEU A 49 1.34 -9.78 5.05
C LEU A 49 2.85 -9.52 5.05
N ASN A 50 3.30 -8.43 4.45
CA ASN A 50 4.70 -8.02 4.44
C ASN A 50 5.21 -7.71 5.86
N ILE A 51 4.43 -6.95 6.64
CA ILE A 51 4.74 -6.66 8.05
C ILE A 51 4.81 -7.98 8.84
N MET A 52 3.83 -8.87 8.68
CA MET A 52 3.82 -10.16 9.37
C MET A 52 4.98 -11.07 8.94
N ALA A 53 5.38 -11.05 7.68
CA ALA A 53 6.57 -11.78 7.22
C ALA A 53 7.83 -11.28 7.93
N LYS A 54 8.00 -9.95 8.05
CA LYS A 54 9.13 -9.33 8.76
C LYS A 54 9.10 -9.56 10.27
N VAL A 55 7.92 -9.57 10.89
CA VAL A 55 7.74 -9.95 12.31
C VAL A 55 8.18 -11.39 12.55
N ASN A 56 8.02 -12.28 11.58
CA ASN A 56 8.36 -13.69 11.70
C ASN A 56 9.77 -14.04 11.17
N ASP A 57 10.57 -13.04 10.76
CA ASP A 57 11.93 -13.22 10.23
C ASP A 57 12.97 -12.92 11.33
N PRO A 58 13.56 -13.95 11.97
CA PRO A 58 14.50 -13.76 13.08
C PRO A 58 15.79 -13.07 12.64
N ASP A 59 16.22 -13.29 11.41
CA ASP A 59 17.45 -12.69 10.88
C ASP A 59 17.24 -11.19 10.74
N PHE A 60 16.12 -10.76 10.15
CA PHE A 60 15.74 -9.36 10.05
C PHE A 60 15.62 -8.69 11.44
N LEU A 61 14.93 -9.33 12.39
CA LEU A 61 14.74 -8.78 13.74
C LEU A 61 16.05 -8.63 14.53
N SER A 62 17.05 -9.46 14.22
CA SER A 62 18.37 -9.40 14.85
C SER A 62 19.27 -8.31 14.26
N THR A 63 18.90 -7.71 13.13
CA THR A 63 19.70 -6.64 12.50
C THR A 63 19.61 -5.33 13.29
N PRO A 64 20.72 -4.56 13.39
CA PRO A 64 20.66 -3.20 13.90
C PRO A 64 19.68 -2.35 13.08
N GLY A 65 18.65 -1.82 13.73
CA GLY A 65 17.64 -0.99 13.09
C GLY A 65 16.43 -1.75 12.51
N GLY A 66 16.47 -3.08 12.38
CA GLY A 66 15.35 -3.87 11.83
C GLY A 66 14.04 -3.70 12.62
N LEU A 67 14.12 -3.68 13.95
CA LEU A 67 12.95 -3.40 14.80
C LEU A 67 12.40 -1.99 14.63
N PHE A 68 13.28 -1.00 14.43
CA PHE A 68 12.85 0.39 14.22
C PHE A 68 12.18 0.55 12.86
N GLU A 69 12.76 -0.02 11.81
CA GLU A 69 12.16 -0.07 10.48
C GLU A 69 10.77 -0.71 10.51
N LEU A 70 10.64 -1.85 11.18
CA LEU A 70 9.37 -2.54 11.34
C LEU A 70 8.33 -1.69 12.08
N GLN A 71 8.75 -0.99 13.14
CA GLN A 71 7.87 -0.12 13.91
C GLN A 71 7.37 1.06 13.08
N VAL A 72 8.23 1.69 12.28
CA VAL A 72 7.85 2.78 11.37
C VAL A 72 6.79 2.30 10.38
N ARG A 73 7.08 1.18 9.71
CA ARG A 73 6.18 0.59 8.70
C ARG A 73 4.82 0.18 9.29
N LEU A 74 4.82 -0.42 10.49
CA LEU A 74 3.59 -0.73 11.22
C LEU A 74 2.79 0.54 11.58
N GLY A 75 3.49 1.62 11.96
CA GLY A 75 2.88 2.92 12.25
C GLY A 75 2.19 3.52 11.03
N GLU A 76 2.85 3.50 9.88
CA GLU A 76 2.31 3.98 8.60
C GLU A 76 1.06 3.18 8.18
N TYR A 77 1.14 1.85 8.21
CA TYR A 77 0.00 0.97 7.95
C TYR A 77 -1.20 1.29 8.85
N LYS A 78 -0.96 1.41 10.17
CA LYS A 78 -2.01 1.72 11.14
C LYS A 78 -2.66 3.07 10.83
N GLN A 79 -1.86 4.10 10.55
CA GLN A 79 -2.34 5.44 10.28
C GLN A 79 -3.20 5.48 9.00
N GLU A 80 -2.80 4.78 7.94
CA GLU A 80 -3.57 4.70 6.69
C GLU A 80 -4.95 4.07 6.92
N VAL A 81 -4.99 2.91 7.58
CA VAL A 81 -6.25 2.18 7.85
C VAL A 81 -7.19 2.99 8.75
N GLU A 82 -6.66 3.64 9.79
CA GLU A 82 -7.45 4.48 10.70
C GLU A 82 -8.04 5.70 9.97
N LEU A 83 -7.25 6.35 9.10
CA LEU A 83 -7.71 7.50 8.33
C LEU A 83 -8.82 7.11 7.35
N ILE A 84 -8.63 6.04 6.58
CA ILE A 84 -9.65 5.54 5.63
C ILE A 84 -10.95 5.21 6.37
N SER A 85 -10.85 4.55 7.52
CA SER A 85 -12.00 4.18 8.36
C SER A 85 -12.74 5.41 8.90
N ALA A 86 -11.99 6.41 9.40
CA ALA A 86 -12.54 7.64 9.93
C ALA A 86 -13.25 8.46 8.84
N LEU A 87 -12.61 8.60 7.67
CA LEU A 87 -13.17 9.35 6.55
C LEU A 87 -14.43 8.68 6.00
N SER A 88 -14.40 7.35 5.81
CA SER A 88 -15.55 6.58 5.34
C SER A 88 -16.75 6.74 6.27
N ARG A 89 -16.51 6.61 7.59
CA ARG A 89 -17.55 6.84 8.61
C ARG A 89 -18.13 8.25 8.53
N LYS A 90 -17.27 9.26 8.38
CA LYS A 90 -17.71 10.67 8.32
C LYS A 90 -18.49 10.98 7.04
N ALA A 91 -18.09 10.40 5.91
CA ALA A 91 -18.81 10.55 4.64
C ALA A 91 -20.23 9.99 4.73
N VAL A 92 -20.38 8.75 5.24
CA VAL A 92 -21.69 8.12 5.43
C VAL A 92 -22.55 8.92 6.41
N ALA A 93 -22.01 9.31 7.56
CA ALA A 93 -22.75 10.11 8.55
C ALA A 93 -23.24 11.45 7.98
N THR A 94 -22.45 12.09 7.11
CA THR A 94 -22.86 13.32 6.41
C THR A 94 -24.01 13.05 5.45
N ALA A 95 -23.94 11.99 4.65
CA ALA A 95 -25.02 11.61 3.73
C ALA A 95 -26.32 11.28 4.49
N GLU A 96 -26.23 10.51 5.57
CA GLU A 96 -27.37 10.20 6.44
C GLU A 96 -27.99 11.46 7.05
N THR A 97 -27.17 12.43 7.45
CA THR A 97 -27.64 13.70 8.00
C THR A 97 -28.44 14.48 6.95
N LEU A 98 -27.93 14.58 5.72
CA LEU A 98 -28.61 15.28 4.62
C LEU A 98 -29.90 14.60 4.18
N LEU A 99 -29.98 13.26 4.25
CA LEU A 99 -31.18 12.50 3.88
C LEU A 99 -32.29 12.56 4.94
N ARG A 100 -31.95 12.88 6.19
CA ARG A 100 -32.90 12.96 7.31
C ARG A 100 -33.38 14.39 7.61
N ALA A 101 -32.65 15.40 7.13
CA ALA A 101 -33.01 16.82 7.23
C ALA A 101 -34.08 17.19 6.21
#